data_AF-A0A7V3WEB9-F1
#
_entry.id   AF-A0A7V3WEB9-F1
#
_cell.length_a   1.000
_cell.length_b   1.000
_cell.length_c   1.000
_cell.angle_alpha   90.00
_cell.angle_beta   90.00
_cell.angle_gamma   90.00
#
_symmetry.space_group_name_H-M   'P 1'
#
loop_
_entity.id
_entity.type
_entity.pdbx_description
1 polymer ?
#
loop_
_entity_poly.entity_id
_entity_poly.type
_entity_poly.pdbx_seq_one_letter_code
_entity_poly.pdbx_strand_id
1 'polypeptide(L)'
;MDSRWHRFLEKLNDYRGVIAFVVVFVLGILFSPRALDTGLPIFLSWQTQLAILYEYSEYGLLATGMTLVILTGGIDLSVGSVLGLSAVLFSLLTIGYGWSVAPAIGAVLVTGLACGVINGTLIARFKMQPFVATLAMMTAARGAAKLVAGGIKVQPGGQPWYAMQEGTPPFFLWMTSALPGIGIQPATLIFLVTILVMAALVRYTAYGRWLYAI
;
A
#
# COMPACT_ATOMS: atom_id res chain seq x y z
N MET A 1 20.29 -8.00 -40.67
CA MET A 1 19.32 -7.12 -39.98
C MET A 1 20.10 -5.94 -39.39
N ASP A 2 19.72 -4.72 -39.78
CA ASP A 2 20.58 -3.53 -39.77
C ASP A 2 21.00 -3.10 -38.35
N SER A 3 22.29 -2.89 -38.13
CA SER A 3 22.89 -2.48 -36.82
C SER A 3 22.35 -1.15 -36.29
N ARG A 4 21.69 -0.35 -37.14
CA ARG A 4 21.00 0.90 -36.75
C ARG A 4 19.68 0.63 -36.03
N TRP A 5 18.93 -0.39 -36.44
CA TRP A 5 17.67 -0.76 -35.80
C TRP A 5 17.89 -1.36 -34.41
N HIS A 6 18.92 -2.20 -34.24
CA HIS A 6 19.29 -2.70 -32.91
C HIS A 6 19.71 -1.57 -31.96
N ARG A 7 20.58 -0.65 -32.40
CA ARG A 7 21.00 0.50 -31.59
C ARG A 7 19.85 1.45 -31.24
N PHE A 8 18.87 1.60 -32.13
CA PHE A 8 17.67 2.39 -31.86
C PHE A 8 16.78 1.70 -30.82
N LEU A 9 16.55 0.39 -30.94
CA LEU A 9 15.76 -0.39 -29.98
C LEU A 9 16.42 -0.47 -28.60
N GLU A 10 17.76 -0.55 -28.54
CA GLU A 10 18.52 -0.47 -27.28
C GLU A 10 18.33 0.90 -26.61
N LYS A 11 18.48 2.01 -27.35
CA LYS A 11 18.19 3.34 -26.80
C LYS A 11 16.74 3.49 -26.35
N LEU A 12 15.78 2.90 -27.06
CA LEU A 12 14.38 2.90 -26.66
C LEU A 12 14.16 2.11 -25.36
N ASN A 13 14.95 1.06 -25.13
CA ASN A 13 14.90 0.21 -23.95
C ASN A 13 15.22 1.01 -22.67
N ASP A 14 16.21 1.91 -22.74
CA ASP A 14 16.62 2.77 -21.63
C ASP A 14 15.52 3.74 -21.17
N TYR A 15 14.62 4.13 -22.09
CA TYR A 15 13.51 5.05 -21.80
C TYR A 15 12.16 4.36 -21.63
N ARG A 16 12.10 3.02 -21.54
CA ARG A 16 10.82 2.28 -21.50
C ARG A 16 9.87 2.75 -20.43
N GLY A 17 10.37 3.08 -19.23
CA GLY A 17 9.54 3.61 -18.14
C GLY A 17 8.92 4.96 -18.50
N VAL A 18 9.70 5.88 -19.06
CA VAL A 18 9.23 7.20 -19.50
C VAL A 18 8.25 7.07 -20.65
N ILE A 19 8.54 6.19 -21.63
CA ILE A 19 7.66 5.93 -22.77
C ILE A 19 6.33 5.35 -22.27
N ALA A 20 6.36 4.36 -21.38
CA ALA A 20 5.16 3.78 -20.80
C ALA A 20 4.34 4.84 -20.04
N PHE A 21 4.99 5.69 -19.26
CA PHE A 21 4.34 6.80 -18.57
C PHE A 21 3.67 7.78 -19.54
N VAL A 22 4.39 8.23 -20.57
CA VAL A 22 3.84 9.15 -21.59
C VAL A 22 2.67 8.51 -22.33
N VAL A 23 2.78 7.23 -22.70
CA VAL A 23 1.69 6.50 -23.35
C VAL A 23 0.45 6.46 -22.45
N VAL A 24 0.60 6.07 -21.18
CA VAL A 24 -0.52 6.07 -20.21
C VAL A 24 -1.13 7.46 -20.06
N PHE A 25 -0.30 8.51 -20.00
CA PHE A 25 -0.77 9.88 -19.85
C PHE A 25 -1.55 10.37 -21.08
N VAL A 26 -1.04 10.09 -22.28
CA VAL A 26 -1.72 10.41 -23.55
C VAL A 26 -3.03 9.65 -23.66
N LEU A 27 -3.05 8.35 -23.34
CA LEU A 27 -4.28 7.57 -23.30
C LEU A 27 -5.29 8.15 -22.29
N GLY A 28 -4.84 8.55 -21.11
CA GLY A 28 -5.68 9.21 -20.10
C GLY A 28 -6.31 10.50 -20.62
N ILE A 29 -5.56 11.34 -21.34
CA ILE A 29 -6.07 12.55 -21.97
C ILE A 29 -7.09 12.25 -23.07
N LEU A 30 -6.81 11.27 -23.93
CA LEU A 30 -7.64 10.96 -25.10
C LEU A 30 -8.96 10.28 -24.72
N PHE A 31 -8.92 9.36 -23.75
CA PHE A 31 -10.08 8.54 -23.38
C PHE A 31 -10.88 9.08 -22.19
N SER A 32 -10.37 10.09 -21.47
CA SER A 32 -11.14 10.63 -20.35
C SER A 32 -12.33 11.48 -20.81
N PRO A 33 -13.45 11.42 -20.09
CA PRO A 33 -14.57 12.31 -20.33
C PRO A 33 -14.13 13.77 -20.17
N ARG A 34 -14.76 14.68 -20.91
CA ARG A 34 -14.51 16.11 -20.82
C ARG A 34 -15.44 16.75 -19.80
N ALA A 35 -14.90 17.68 -19.02
CA ALA A 35 -15.68 18.44 -18.06
C ALA A 35 -16.66 19.37 -18.79
N LEU A 36 -17.90 19.44 -18.31
CA LEU A 36 -18.98 20.17 -18.98
C LEU A 36 -18.81 21.69 -18.93
N ASP A 37 -18.07 22.19 -17.94
CA ASP A 37 -17.83 23.60 -17.68
C ASP A 37 -16.65 24.16 -18.48
N THR A 38 -15.55 23.42 -18.55
CA THR A 38 -14.28 23.87 -19.14
C THR A 38 -13.97 23.22 -20.47
N GLY A 39 -14.65 22.11 -20.83
CA GLY A 39 -14.35 21.30 -22.00
C GLY A 39 -13.02 20.54 -21.92
N LEU A 40 -12.27 20.67 -20.82
CA LEU A 40 -10.99 20.02 -20.61
C LEU A 40 -11.18 18.54 -20.22
N PRO A 41 -10.22 17.65 -20.56
CA PRO A 41 -10.26 16.27 -20.10
C PRO A 41 -10.23 16.21 -18.56
N ILE A 42 -11.19 15.52 -17.94
CA ILE A 42 -11.30 15.38 -16.48
C ILE A 42 -10.03 14.76 -15.89
N PHE A 43 -9.36 13.89 -16.66
CA PHE A 43 -8.07 13.32 -16.29
C PHE A 43 -7.05 14.37 -15.87
N LEU A 44 -6.99 15.52 -16.55
CA LEU A 44 -6.04 16.59 -16.25
C LEU A 44 -6.45 17.46 -15.06
N SER A 45 -7.65 17.26 -14.50
CA SER A 45 -8.11 18.04 -13.36
C SER A 45 -7.24 17.78 -12.13
N TRP A 46 -7.02 18.83 -11.34
CA TRP A 46 -6.22 18.75 -10.11
C TRP A 46 -6.80 17.71 -9.14
N GLN A 47 -8.12 17.65 -9.02
CA GLN A 47 -8.84 16.72 -8.15
C GLN A 47 -8.62 15.27 -8.60
N THR A 48 -8.68 15.00 -9.91
CA THR A 48 -8.41 13.65 -10.43
C THR A 48 -6.96 13.23 -10.22
N GLN A 49 -5.99 14.12 -10.45
CA GLN A 49 -4.58 13.82 -10.19
C GLN A 49 -4.31 13.51 -8.72
N LEU A 50 -4.92 14.27 -7.80
CA LEU A 50 -4.81 14.00 -6.37
C LEU A 50 -5.52 12.70 -5.96
N ALA A 51 -6.67 12.37 -6.56
CA ALA A 51 -7.35 11.10 -6.31
C ALA A 51 -6.53 9.90 -6.81
N ILE A 52 -5.88 10.01 -7.98
CA ILE A 52 -4.94 9.01 -8.49
C ILE A 52 -3.78 8.85 -7.51
N LEU A 53 -3.17 9.96 -7.06
CA LEU A 53 -2.08 9.91 -6.10
C LEU A 53 -2.50 9.26 -4.77
N TYR A 54 -3.72 9.53 -4.30
CA TYR A 54 -4.29 8.88 -3.12
C TYR A 54 -4.42 7.38 -3.30
N GLU A 55 -4.97 6.89 -4.41
CA GLU A 55 -5.09 5.46 -4.68
C GLU A 55 -3.71 4.77 -4.71
N TYR A 56 -2.74 5.40 -5.39
CA TYR A 56 -1.39 4.85 -5.48
C TYR A 56 -0.58 4.99 -4.19
N SER A 57 -1.00 5.84 -3.25
CA SER A 57 -0.30 5.99 -1.98
C SER A 57 -0.39 4.76 -1.08
N GLU A 58 -1.46 3.96 -1.18
CA GLU A 58 -1.55 2.65 -0.51
C GLU A 58 -0.49 1.67 -1.06
N TYR A 59 -0.45 1.50 -2.38
CA TYR A 59 0.54 0.63 -3.03
C TYR A 59 1.97 1.13 -2.80
N GLY A 60 2.18 2.44 -2.81
CA GLY A 60 3.46 3.07 -2.52
C GLY A 60 3.94 2.77 -1.10
N LEU A 61 3.05 2.86 -0.11
CA LEU A 61 3.39 2.54 1.28
C LEU A 61 3.84 1.08 1.42
N LEU A 62 3.12 0.13 0.81
CA LEU A 62 3.54 -1.27 0.78
C LEU A 62 4.89 -1.45 0.08
N ALA A 63 5.08 -0.79 -1.07
CA ALA A 63 6.33 -0.87 -1.83
C ALA A 63 7.54 -0.36 -1.04
N THR A 64 7.37 0.66 -0.19
CA THR A 64 8.47 1.12 0.68
C THR A 64 8.94 0.04 1.66
N GLY A 65 8.01 -0.69 2.28
CA GLY A 65 8.35 -1.84 3.13
C GLY A 65 8.96 -2.99 2.34
N MET A 66 8.39 -3.31 1.18
CA MET A 66 8.89 -4.36 0.28
C MET A 66 10.29 -4.08 -0.25
N THR A 67 10.69 -2.81 -0.34
CA THR A 67 12.05 -2.42 -0.73
C THR A 67 13.08 -3.05 0.22
N LEU A 68 12.82 -3.07 1.53
CA LEU A 68 13.70 -3.74 2.50
C LEU A 68 13.84 -5.23 2.23
N VAL A 69 12.71 -5.90 1.95
CA VAL A 69 12.68 -7.34 1.67
C VAL A 69 13.52 -7.66 0.43
N ILE A 70 13.36 -6.87 -0.63
CA ILE A 70 14.10 -7.05 -1.89
C ILE A 70 15.58 -6.77 -1.70
N LEU A 71 15.94 -5.72 -0.94
CA LEU A 71 17.34 -5.42 -0.64
C LEU A 71 18.02 -6.57 0.12
N THR A 72 17.29 -7.28 0.99
CA THR A 72 17.81 -8.48 1.66
C THR A 72 17.82 -9.74 0.79
N GLY A 73 17.52 -9.64 -0.51
CA GLY A 73 17.44 -10.78 -1.43
C GLY A 73 16.21 -11.68 -1.23
N GLY A 74 15.20 -11.20 -0.52
CA GLY A 74 13.98 -11.94 -0.20
C GLY A 74 12.82 -11.68 -1.16
N ILE A 75 11.74 -12.43 -0.98
CA ILE A 75 10.43 -12.21 -1.62
C ILE A 75 9.36 -12.30 -0.53
N ASP A 76 8.44 -11.34 -0.52
CA ASP A 76 7.27 -11.38 0.37
C ASP A 76 5.96 -11.33 -0.41
N LEU A 77 5.29 -12.48 -0.47
CA LEU A 77 3.96 -12.64 -1.06
C LEU A 77 2.83 -12.34 -0.07
N SER A 78 3.13 -12.30 1.23
CA SER A 78 2.13 -12.17 2.29
C SER A 78 1.62 -10.75 2.49
N VAL A 79 2.36 -9.74 2.01
CA VAL A 79 2.12 -8.31 2.28
C VAL A 79 0.66 -7.88 2.07
N GLY A 80 0.03 -8.28 0.96
CA GLY A 80 -1.37 -7.94 0.69
C GLY A 80 -2.36 -8.65 1.60
N SER A 81 -2.05 -9.88 2.04
CA SER A 81 -2.91 -10.62 2.97
C SER A 81 -2.75 -10.14 4.42
N VAL A 82 -1.53 -9.71 4.81
CA VAL A 82 -1.30 -9.03 6.09
C VAL A 82 -2.00 -7.67 6.11
N LEU A 83 -1.93 -6.88 5.03
CA LEU A 83 -2.73 -5.65 4.89
C LEU A 83 -4.23 -5.92 5.07
N GLY A 84 -4.76 -6.95 4.41
CA GLY A 84 -6.16 -7.34 4.55
C GLY A 84 -6.53 -7.74 5.99
N LEU A 85 -5.68 -8.51 6.67
CA LEU A 85 -5.86 -8.85 8.09
C LEU A 85 -5.84 -7.60 8.97
N SER A 86 -4.89 -6.70 8.75
CA SER A 86 -4.78 -5.42 9.45
C SER A 86 -6.02 -4.54 9.25
N ALA A 87 -6.55 -4.45 8.03
CA ALA A 87 -7.75 -3.67 7.73
C ALA A 87 -9.00 -4.24 8.41
N VAL A 88 -9.17 -5.57 8.38
CA VAL A 88 -10.28 -6.26 9.07
C VAL A 88 -10.17 -6.04 10.58
N LEU A 89 -9.00 -6.27 11.16
CA LEU A 89 -8.78 -6.12 12.59
C LEU A 89 -9.03 -4.67 13.05
N PHE A 90 -8.49 -3.69 12.32
CA PHE A 90 -8.70 -2.28 12.63
C PHE A 90 -10.18 -1.92 12.59
N SER A 91 -10.88 -2.35 11.53
CA SER A 91 -12.32 -2.10 11.35
C SER A 91 -13.13 -2.78 12.45
N LEU A 92 -12.81 -4.02 12.81
CA LEU A 92 -13.52 -4.75 13.85
C LEU A 92 -13.31 -4.12 15.23
N LEU A 93 -12.09 -3.69 15.57
CA LEU A 93 -11.82 -3.03 16.84
C LEU A 93 -12.55 -1.68 16.93
N THR A 94 -12.47 -0.86 15.88
CA THR A 94 -13.01 0.51 15.90
C THR A 94 -14.52 0.56 15.66
N ILE A 95 -14.99 0.02 14.54
CA ILE A 95 -16.41 0.00 14.16
C ILE A 95 -17.15 -1.05 15.00
N GLY A 96 -16.52 -2.23 15.16
CA GLY A 96 -17.19 -3.37 15.75
C GLY A 96 -17.26 -3.36 17.28
N TYR A 97 -16.14 -3.07 17.92
CA TYR A 97 -16.03 -3.05 19.38
C TYR A 97 -15.97 -1.63 19.97
N GLY A 98 -16.04 -0.60 19.14
CA GLY A 98 -16.04 0.79 19.60
C GLY A 98 -14.74 1.24 20.24
N TRP A 99 -13.62 0.56 19.99
CA TRP A 99 -12.32 0.93 20.55
C TRP A 99 -11.91 2.32 20.05
N SER A 100 -11.20 3.06 20.90
CA SER A 100 -10.52 4.28 20.46
C SER A 100 -9.43 3.95 19.44
N VAL A 101 -9.10 4.92 18.59
CA VAL A 101 -8.20 4.72 17.44
C VAL A 101 -6.79 4.29 17.87
N ALA A 102 -6.25 4.91 18.92
CA ALA A 102 -4.87 4.65 19.38
C ALA A 102 -4.61 3.17 19.75
N PRO A 103 -5.41 2.52 20.63
CA PRO A 103 -5.21 1.10 20.93
C PRO A 103 -5.50 0.20 19.73
N ALA A 104 -6.43 0.57 18.83
CA ALA A 104 -6.66 -0.17 17.60
C ALA A 104 -5.44 -0.14 16.66
N ILE A 105 -4.80 1.02 16.49
CA ILE A 105 -3.52 1.14 15.75
C ILE A 105 -2.45 0.26 16.39
N GLY A 106 -2.31 0.32 17.72
CA GLY A 106 -1.34 -0.51 18.45
C GLY A 106 -1.53 -2.01 18.20
N ALA A 107 -2.76 -2.50 18.31
CA ALA A 107 -3.08 -3.91 18.05
C ALA A 107 -2.77 -4.34 16.61
N VAL A 108 -3.02 -3.46 15.64
CA VAL A 108 -2.76 -3.74 14.23
C VAL A 108 -1.26 -3.75 13.92
N LEU A 109 -0.50 -2.81 14.49
CA LEU A 109 0.96 -2.77 14.36
C LEU A 109 1.62 -4.01 14.98
N VAL A 110 1.17 -4.43 16.17
CA VAL A 110 1.65 -5.66 16.81
C VAL A 110 1.34 -6.88 15.94
N THR A 111 0.15 -6.93 15.34
CA THR A 111 -0.24 -8.03 14.45
C THR A 111 0.64 -8.10 13.20
N GLY A 112 0.87 -6.96 12.54
CA GLY A 112 1.77 -6.87 11.39
C GLY A 112 3.21 -7.23 11.74
N LEU A 113 3.72 -6.72 12.86
CA LEU A 113 5.04 -7.06 13.39
C LEU A 113 5.17 -8.55 13.67
N ALA A 114 4.16 -9.18 14.29
CA ALA A 114 4.16 -10.61 14.56
C ALA A 114 4.26 -11.43 13.27
N CYS A 115 3.49 -11.07 12.23
CA CYS A 115 3.59 -11.72 10.92
C CYS A 115 5.00 -11.60 10.32
N GLY A 116 5.58 -10.40 10.38
CA GLY A 116 6.95 -10.14 9.91
C GLY A 116 8.01 -10.91 10.69
N VAL A 117 7.91 -10.97 12.03
CA VAL A 117 8.82 -11.72 12.90
C VAL A 117 8.71 -13.21 12.64
N ILE A 118 7.51 -13.75 12.44
CA ILE A 118 7.31 -15.17 12.10
C ILE A 118 8.03 -15.48 10.78
N ASN A 119 7.76 -14.71 9.72
CA ASN A 119 8.41 -14.89 8.43
C ASN A 119 9.94 -14.75 8.54
N GLY A 120 10.42 -13.69 9.16
CA GLY A 120 11.85 -13.42 9.34
C GLY A 120 12.55 -14.51 10.14
N THR A 121 11.90 -15.07 11.17
CA THR A 121 12.45 -16.16 11.97
C THR A 121 12.52 -17.46 11.17
N LEU A 122 11.46 -17.81 10.43
CA LEU A 122 11.46 -19.00 9.56
C LEU A 122 12.56 -18.95 8.50
N ILE A 123 12.78 -17.76 7.93
CA ILE A 123 13.81 -17.56 6.92
C ILE A 123 15.21 -17.57 7.55
N ALA A 124 15.46 -16.69 8.53
CA ALA A 124 16.80 -16.47 9.07
C ALA A 124 17.29 -17.61 9.97
N ARG A 125 16.41 -18.17 10.83
CA ARG A 125 16.79 -19.18 11.82
C ARG A 125 16.63 -20.61 11.31
N PHE A 126 15.54 -20.87 10.58
CA PHE A 126 15.20 -22.20 10.08
C PHE A 126 15.60 -22.43 8.62
N LYS A 127 16.19 -21.42 7.95
CA LYS A 127 16.69 -21.50 6.57
C LYS A 127 15.61 -21.91 5.56
N MET A 128 14.36 -21.54 5.84
CA MET A 128 13.25 -21.77 4.92
C MET A 128 13.36 -20.83 3.72
N GLN A 129 13.04 -21.33 2.53
CA GLN A 129 12.99 -20.48 1.32
C GLN A 129 11.96 -19.33 1.52
N PRO A 130 12.34 -18.06 1.29
CA PRO A 130 11.46 -16.90 1.55
C PRO A 130 10.10 -16.99 0.87
N PHE A 131 10.07 -17.49 -0.36
CA PHE A 131 8.83 -17.72 -1.10
C PHE A 131 7.87 -18.64 -0.35
N VAL A 132 8.35 -19.76 0.22
CA VAL A 132 7.50 -20.73 0.90
C VAL A 132 7.00 -20.19 2.24
N ALA A 133 7.87 -19.54 3.01
CA ALA A 133 7.50 -18.92 4.29
C ALA A 133 6.41 -17.86 4.09
N THR A 134 6.60 -16.96 3.12
CA THR A 134 5.64 -15.88 2.87
C THR A 134 4.37 -16.37 2.15
N LEU A 135 4.42 -17.42 1.34
CA LEU A 135 3.21 -18.06 0.79
C LEU A 135 2.35 -18.71 1.89
N ALA A 136 2.99 -19.39 2.85
CA ALA A 136 2.30 -19.95 4.02
C ALA A 136 1.65 -18.84 4.86
N MET A 137 2.39 -17.77 5.15
CA MET A 137 1.87 -16.61 5.87
C MET A 137 0.75 -15.90 5.10
N MET A 138 0.84 -15.79 3.77
CA MET A 138 -0.23 -15.24 2.93
C MET A 138 -1.53 -16.00 3.15
N THR A 139 -1.46 -17.33 3.14
CA THR A 139 -2.62 -18.21 3.35
C THR A 139 -3.16 -18.09 4.77
N ALA A 140 -2.27 -18.10 5.77
CA ALA A 140 -2.63 -17.96 7.18
C ALA A 140 -3.28 -16.60 7.49
N ALA A 141 -2.68 -15.49 7.05
CA ALA A 141 -3.21 -14.14 7.26
C ALA A 141 -4.58 -13.97 6.61
N ARG A 142 -4.73 -14.46 5.37
CA ARG A 142 -6.01 -14.40 4.65
C ARG A 142 -7.08 -15.26 5.32
N GLY A 143 -6.72 -16.45 5.80
CA GLY A 143 -7.60 -17.31 6.59
C GLY A 143 -8.02 -16.63 7.90
N ALA A 144 -7.07 -16.09 8.65
CA ALA A 144 -7.32 -15.36 9.88
C ALA A 144 -8.24 -14.15 9.64
N ALA A 145 -8.01 -13.38 8.58
CA ALA A 145 -8.85 -12.24 8.23
C ALA A 145 -10.31 -12.67 7.99
N LYS A 146 -10.53 -13.77 7.25
CA LYS A 146 -11.86 -14.32 7.03
C LYS A 146 -12.50 -14.84 8.31
N LEU A 147 -11.75 -15.54 9.15
CA LEU A 147 -12.26 -16.09 10.42
C LEU A 147 -12.65 -14.98 11.39
N VAL A 148 -11.80 -13.97 11.56
CA VAL A 148 -12.03 -12.83 12.45
C VAL A 148 -13.20 -11.98 11.95
N ALA A 149 -13.36 -11.83 10.64
CA ALA A 149 -14.50 -11.12 10.05
C ALA A 149 -15.81 -11.92 10.04
N GLY A 150 -15.81 -13.19 10.46
CA GLY A 150 -16.97 -14.08 10.33
C GLY A 150 -17.37 -14.35 8.86
N GLY A 151 -16.42 -14.25 7.92
CA GLY A 151 -16.64 -14.48 6.50
C GLY A 151 -17.37 -13.35 5.75
N ILE A 152 -17.61 -12.20 6.39
CA ILE A 152 -18.36 -11.08 5.82
C ILE A 152 -17.54 -9.78 5.85
N LYS A 153 -18.05 -8.74 5.18
CA LYS A 153 -17.45 -7.40 5.24
C LYS A 153 -17.76 -6.76 6.58
N VAL A 154 -16.74 -6.21 7.24
CA VAL A 154 -16.90 -5.38 8.45
C VAL A 154 -17.31 -3.97 8.00
N GLN A 155 -18.48 -3.51 8.45
CA GLN A 155 -19.01 -2.20 8.11
C GLN A 155 -19.91 -1.65 9.25
N PRO A 156 -20.10 -0.32 9.34
CA PRO A 156 -21.00 0.28 10.32
C PRO A 156 -22.43 -0.23 10.17
N GLY A 157 -23.13 -0.42 11.30
CA GLY A 157 -24.48 -1.00 11.30
C GLY A 157 -24.54 -2.45 10.81
N GLY A 158 -23.44 -3.19 10.94
CA GLY A 158 -23.29 -4.58 10.50
C GLY A 158 -24.01 -5.60 11.40
N GLN A 159 -23.41 -6.77 11.57
CA GLN A 159 -24.04 -7.89 12.28
C GLN A 159 -24.16 -7.68 13.79
N PRO A 160 -25.15 -8.29 14.47
CA PRO A 160 -25.36 -8.14 15.91
C PRO A 160 -24.14 -8.49 16.78
N TRP A 161 -23.28 -9.42 16.34
CA TRP A 161 -22.12 -9.87 17.11
C TRP A 161 -20.97 -8.85 17.21
N TYR A 162 -21.01 -7.79 16.41
CA TYR A 162 -20.08 -6.65 16.50
C TYR A 162 -20.75 -5.30 16.22
N ALA A 163 -22.07 -5.17 16.26
CA ALA A 163 -22.74 -3.91 15.91
C ALA A 163 -22.74 -2.90 17.07
N MET A 164 -21.56 -2.50 17.59
CA MET A 164 -21.49 -1.46 18.64
C MET A 164 -21.56 -0.03 18.10
N GLN A 165 -21.17 0.20 16.83
CA GLN A 165 -21.30 1.51 16.20
C GLN A 165 -22.16 1.43 14.92
N GLU A 166 -23.14 2.33 14.85
CA GLU A 166 -24.01 2.49 13.67
C GLU A 166 -23.38 3.40 12.60
N GLY A 167 -22.43 4.24 12.99
CA GLY A 167 -21.79 5.23 12.12
C GLY A 167 -20.32 4.94 11.80
N THR A 168 -19.81 5.55 10.73
CA THR A 168 -18.38 5.51 10.42
C THR A 168 -17.60 6.35 11.44
N PRO A 169 -16.56 5.81 12.11
CA PRO A 169 -15.81 6.58 13.09
C PRO A 169 -15.19 7.84 12.46
N PRO A 170 -15.16 9.00 13.15
CA PRO A 170 -14.66 10.26 12.58
C PRO A 170 -13.24 10.17 12.01
N PHE A 171 -12.41 9.28 12.56
CA PHE A 171 -11.05 9.03 12.08
C PHE A 171 -10.99 8.53 10.62
N PHE A 172 -11.92 7.66 10.20
CA PHE A 172 -11.96 7.17 8.82
C PHE A 172 -12.29 8.31 7.85
N LEU A 173 -13.24 9.17 8.24
CA LEU A 173 -13.59 10.36 7.46
C LEU A 173 -12.42 11.34 7.40
N TRP A 174 -11.74 11.58 8.52
CA TRP A 174 -10.56 12.43 8.54
C TRP A 174 -9.46 11.89 7.62
N MET A 175 -9.19 10.58 7.66
CA MET A 175 -8.13 9.96 6.86
C MET A 175 -8.40 9.98 5.33
N THR A 176 -9.68 10.01 4.93
CA THR A 176 -10.12 9.99 3.53
C THR A 176 -10.52 11.37 2.99
N SER A 177 -10.82 12.33 3.85
CA SER A 177 -11.19 13.69 3.45
C SER A 177 -9.97 14.50 3.04
N ALA A 178 -10.12 15.28 1.96
CA ALA A 178 -9.08 16.19 1.50
C ALA A 178 -8.88 17.33 2.51
N LEU A 179 -7.63 17.60 2.88
CA LEU A 179 -7.30 18.71 3.78
C LEU A 179 -7.67 20.06 3.14
N PRO A 180 -8.26 20.99 3.91
CA PRO A 180 -8.62 22.31 3.40
C PRO A 180 -7.42 23.03 2.80
N GLY A 181 -7.59 23.62 1.61
CA GLY A 181 -6.59 24.45 0.93
C GLY A 181 -5.55 23.70 0.08
N ILE A 182 -5.18 22.47 0.46
CA ILE A 182 -4.18 21.66 -0.27
C ILE A 182 -4.82 20.55 -1.12
N GLY A 183 -6.01 20.07 -0.75
CA GLY A 183 -6.71 19.01 -1.48
C GLY A 183 -6.15 17.60 -1.24
N ILE A 184 -5.06 17.47 -0.48
CA ILE A 184 -4.38 16.20 -0.21
C ILE A 184 -5.03 15.50 0.99
N GLN A 185 -5.29 14.20 0.86
CA GLN A 185 -5.79 13.36 1.94
C GLN A 185 -4.68 13.04 2.95
N PRO A 186 -4.97 12.95 4.27
CA PRO A 186 -3.97 12.58 5.27
C PRO A 186 -3.26 11.25 5.00
N ALA A 187 -3.93 10.26 4.42
CA ALA A 187 -3.30 9.00 4.02
C ALA A 187 -2.14 9.21 3.04
N THR A 188 -2.31 10.10 2.06
CA THR A 188 -1.27 10.44 1.10
C THR A 188 -0.10 11.16 1.76
N LEU A 189 -0.36 12.01 2.76
CA LEU A 189 0.71 12.63 3.55
C LEU A 189 1.50 11.59 4.36
N ILE A 190 0.83 10.61 4.96
CA ILE A 190 1.50 9.51 5.67
C ILE A 190 2.42 8.75 4.71
N PHE A 191 1.95 8.46 3.50
CA PHE A 191 2.79 7.86 2.45
C PHE A 191 4.00 8.72 2.10
N LEU A 192 3.81 10.01 1.82
CA LEU A 192 4.89 10.94 1.46
C LEU A 192 5.92 11.08 2.59
N VAL A 193 5.47 11.17 3.84
CA VAL A 193 6.38 11.19 5.00
C VAL A 193 7.12 9.86 5.11
N THR A 194 6.44 8.73 4.95
CA THR A 194 7.04 7.41 5.07
C THR A 194 8.11 7.18 4.00
N ILE A 195 7.86 7.54 2.75
CA ILE A 195 8.85 7.39 1.68
C ILE A 195 10.06 8.30 1.90
N LEU A 196 9.87 9.52 2.42
CA LEU A 196 10.97 10.43 2.75
C LEU A 196 11.82 9.90 3.90
N VAL A 197 11.19 9.43 4.98
CA VAL A 197 11.87 8.80 6.12
C VAL A 197 12.63 7.56 5.65
N MET A 198 11.99 6.73 4.83
CA MET A 198 12.57 5.52 4.30
C MET A 198 13.76 5.79 3.37
N ALA A 199 13.63 6.77 2.47
CA ALA A 199 14.72 7.21 1.61
C ALA A 199 15.90 7.75 2.43
N ALA A 200 15.63 8.54 3.47
CA ALA A 200 16.68 9.05 4.36
C ALA A 200 17.36 7.91 5.13
N LEU A 201 16.58 6.95 5.63
CA LEU A 201 17.05 5.78 6.35
C LEU A 201 17.97 4.93 5.47
N VAL A 202 17.54 4.57 4.27
CA VAL A 202 18.33 3.73 3.36
C VAL A 202 19.57 4.47 2.81
N ARG A 203 19.45 5.77 2.52
CA ARG A 203 20.55 6.54 1.90
C ARG A 203 21.62 6.99 2.89
N TYR A 204 21.23 7.43 4.09
CA TYR A 204 22.14 8.15 4.99
C TYR A 204 22.55 7.34 6.24
N THR A 205 21.83 6.27 6.60
CA THR A 205 22.14 5.52 7.84
C THR A 205 23.09 4.35 7.62
N ALA A 206 23.73 3.90 8.71
CA ALA A 206 24.56 2.69 8.70
C ALA A 206 23.74 1.43 8.37
N TYR A 207 22.48 1.37 8.83
CA TYR A 207 21.57 0.26 8.53
C TYR A 207 21.35 0.11 7.02
N GLY A 208 21.12 1.22 6.30
CA GLY A 208 21.02 1.21 4.84
C GLY A 208 22.26 0.61 4.17
N ARG A 209 23.47 1.00 4.61
CA ARG A 209 24.73 0.44 4.07
C ARG A 209 24.87 -1.05 4.33
N TRP A 210 24.41 -1.55 5.48
CA TRP A 210 24.45 -2.99 5.77
C TRP A 210 23.50 -3.78 4.88
N LEU A 211 22.33 -3.24 4.55
CA LEU A 211 21.39 -3.90 3.64
C LEU A 211 21.95 -4.07 2.22
N TYR A 212 22.69 -3.09 1.71
CA TYR A 212 23.33 -3.18 0.38
C TYR A 212 24.62 -4.01 0.36
N ALA A 213 25.22 -4.28 1.53
CA ALA A 213 26.48 -5.00 1.62
C ALA A 213 26.31 -6.53 1.65
N ILE A 214 25.07 -7.01 1.64
CA ILE A 214 24.69 -8.43 1.55
C ILE A 214 24.52 -8.79 0.07
#